data_AF-A0A6C0DPP0-F1
#
_entry.id   AF-A0A6C0DPP0-F1
#
_cell.length_a   1.000
_cell.length_b   1.000
_cell.length_c   1.000
_cell.angle_alpha   90.00
_cell.angle_beta   90.00
_cell.angle_gamma   90.00
#
_symmetry.space_group_name_H-M   'P 1'
#
loop_
_entity.id
_entity.type
_entity.pdbx_description
1 polymer ?
#
loop_
_entity_poly.entity_id
_entity_poly.type
_entity_poly.pdbx_seq_one_letter_code
_entity_poly.pdbx_strand_id
1 'polypeptide(L)' 'MDLIREHLIYKNVPLDIQIDALKTQEQYEVIRLLLACRKEDVCVLVSDKSNKYILELLKELKISTRETSAAGAS' A
#
# COMPACT_ATOMS: atom_id res chain seq x y z
N MET A 1 1.10 -11.56 -5.74
CA MET A 1 0.02 -11.45 -4.73
C MET A 1 0.15 -12.47 -3.62
N ASP A 2 0.56 -13.72 -3.90
CA ASP A 2 0.70 -14.73 -2.84
C ASP A 2 1.75 -14.36 -1.79
N LEU A 3 2.87 -13.74 -2.18
CA LEU A 3 3.89 -13.22 -1.26
C LEU A 3 3.37 -12.12 -0.30
N ILE A 4 2.48 -11.24 -0.78
CA ILE A 4 1.86 -10.18 0.04
C ILE A 4 0.88 -10.83 1.02
N ARG A 5 0.04 -11.74 0.54
CA ARG A 5 -0.90 -12.49 1.39
C ARG A 5 -0.16 -13.31 2.45
N GLU A 6 0.95 -13.96 2.09
CA GLU A 6 1.75 -14.73 3.02
C GLU A 6 2.40 -13.86 4.10
N HIS A 7 2.95 -12.70 3.72
CA HIS A 7 3.49 -11.74 4.70
C HIS A 7 2.39 -11.23 5.63
N LEU A 8 1.24 -10.82 5.09
CA LEU A 8 0.12 -10.29 5.87
C LEU A 8 -0.54 -11.33 6.81
N ILE A 9 -0.41 -12.64 6.52
CA ILE A 9 -1.03 -13.71 7.30
C ILE A 9 -0.06 -14.33 8.31
N TYR A 10 1.22 -14.53 7.94
CA TYR A 10 2.12 -15.41 8.70
C TYR A 10 3.29 -14.69 9.40
N LYS A 11 3.59 -13.43 9.07
CA LYS A 11 4.72 -12.71 9.65
C LYS A 11 4.28 -11.33 10.14
N ASN A 12 4.45 -11.06 11.43
CA ASN A 12 4.40 -9.70 12.00
C ASN A 12 5.65 -8.93 11.57
N VAL A 13 5.78 -8.67 10.27
CA VAL A 13 6.86 -7.89 9.69
C VAL A 13 6.24 -6.67 9.04
N PRO A 14 6.69 -5.45 9.40
CA PRO A 14 6.25 -4.23 8.75
C PRO A 14 6.40 -4.31 7.24
N LEU A 15 5.35 -3.97 6.51
CA LEU A 15 5.29 -4.06 5.05
C LEU A 15 5.08 -2.68 4.42
N ASP A 16 6.05 -2.26 3.61
CA ASP A 16 5.96 -1.06 2.80
C ASP A 16 5.50 -1.43 1.38
N ILE A 17 4.37 -0.88 0.93
CA ILE A 17 3.79 -1.14 -0.40
C ILE A 17 3.95 0.10 -1.28
N GLN A 18 4.76 0.02 -2.34
CA GLN A 18 4.85 1.07 -3.37
C GLN A 18 3.67 0.99 -4.33
N ILE A 19 2.58 1.71 -4.05
CA ILE A 19 1.33 1.56 -4.81
C ILE A 19 1.42 2.13 -6.23
N ASP A 20 2.23 3.16 -6.43
CA ASP A 20 2.40 3.82 -7.73
C ASP A 20 3.24 3.01 -8.73
N ALA A 21 4.01 2.03 -8.24
CA ALA A 21 4.72 1.08 -9.09
C ALA A 21 3.78 0.01 -9.69
N LEU A 22 2.54 -0.08 -9.19
CA LEU A 22 1.55 -1.06 -9.61
C LEU A 22 0.62 -0.49 -10.68
N LYS A 23 0.13 -1.36 -11.57
CA LYS A 23 -0.94 -1.01 -12.50
C LYS A 23 -2.23 -0.75 -11.73
N THR A 24 -3.13 0.06 -12.29
CA THR A 24 -4.41 0.42 -11.66
C THR A 24 -5.20 -0.77 -11.13
N GLN A 25 -5.28 -1.88 -11.89
CA GLN A 25 -5.97 -3.09 -11.44
C GLN A 25 -5.31 -3.74 -10.22
N GLU A 26 -3.98 -3.72 -10.15
CA GLU A 26 -3.21 -4.27 -9.03
C GLU A 26 -3.33 -3.38 -7.80
N GLN A 27 -3.42 -2.05 -7.96
CA GLN A 27 -3.71 -1.12 -6.87
C GLN A 27 -5.05 -1.46 -6.21
N TYR A 28 -6.10 -1.73 -7.00
CA TYR A 28 -7.40 -2.16 -6.47
C TYR A 28 -7.33 -3.50 -5.73
N GLU A 29 -6.53 -4.44 -6.25
CA GLU A 29 -6.34 -5.73 -5.59
C GLU A 29 -5.62 -5.57 -4.24
N VAL A 30 -4.64 -4.67 -4.14
CA VAL A 30 -4.01 -4.30 -2.87
C VAL A 30 -5.05 -3.77 -1.89
N ILE A 31 -5.90 -2.84 -2.29
CA ILE A 31 -6.96 -2.31 -1.40
C ILE A 31 -7.89 -3.44 -0.93
N ARG A 32 -8.27 -4.35 -1.82
CA ARG A 32 -9.09 -5.52 -1.48
C ARG A 32 -8.40 -6.43 -0.46
N LEU A 33 -7.10 -6.61 -0.56
CA LEU A 33 -6.31 -7.36 0.43
C LEU A 33 -6.21 -6.63 1.77
N LEU A 34 -5.96 -5.32 1.77
CA LEU A 34 -5.90 -4.50 2.99
C LEU A 34 -7.24 -4.46 3.75
N LEU A 35 -8.35 -4.58 3.02
CA LEU A 35 -9.69 -4.77 3.59
C LEU A 35 -9.85 -6.11 4.30
N ALA A 36 -9.21 -7.16 3.78
CA ALA A 36 -9.38 -8.55 4.24
C ALA A 36 -8.35 -8.98 5.29
N CYS A 37 -7.27 -8.22 5.50
CA CYS A 37 -6.13 -8.58 6.33
C CYS A 37 -5.90 -7.60 7.48
N ARG A 38 -5.03 -8.01 8.43
CA ARG A 38 -4.50 -7.10 9.46
C ARG A 38 -3.66 -6.01 8.81
N LYS A 39 -3.77 -4.80 9.34
CA LYS A 39 -3.25 -3.57 8.72
C LYS A 39 -2.36 -2.74 9.63
N GLU A 40 -2.17 -3.17 10.88
CA GLU A 40 -1.43 -2.40 11.88
C GLU A 40 0.04 -2.16 11.49
N ASP A 41 0.64 -3.10 10.77
CA ASP A 41 2.05 -3.05 10.35
C ASP A 41 2.23 -2.76 8.85
N VAL A 42 1.20 -2.23 8.16
CA VAL A 42 1.28 -1.90 6.73
C VAL A 42 1.40 -0.40 6.52
N CYS A 43 2.40 0.01 5.76
CA CYS A 43 2.55 1.37 5.26
C CYS A 43 2.46 1.38 3.73
N VAL A 44 1.61 2.24 3.18
CA VAL A 44 1.52 2.42 1.73
C VAL A 44 2.30 3.67 1.33
N LEU A 45 3.27 3.48 0.45
CA LEU A 45 4.07 4.55 -0.11
C LEU A 45 3.31 5.18 -1.29
N VAL A 46 3.03 6.47 -1.19
CA VAL A 46 2.21 7.25 -2.12
C VAL A 46 2.97 8.47 -2.64
N SER A 47 2.62 8.96 -3.82
CA SER A 47 3.16 10.19 -4.41
C SER A 47 2.05 11.19 -4.76
N ASP A 48 2.46 12.37 -5.21
CA ASP A 48 1.59 13.41 -5.76
C ASP A 48 0.78 12.94 -6.99
N LYS A 49 1.25 11.87 -7.65
CA LYS A 49 0.63 11.27 -8.83
C LYS A 49 -0.23 10.04 -8.51
N SER A 50 -0.29 9.63 -7.25
CA SER A 50 -1.13 8.49 -6.84
C SER A 50 -2.58 8.70 -7.24
N ASN A 51 -3.24 7.60 -7.58
CA ASN A 51 -4.65 7.63 -7.94
C ASN A 51 -5.48 8.17 -6.75
N LYS A 52 -6.16 9.31 -6.97
CA LYS A 52 -6.93 10.00 -5.93
C LYS A 52 -7.99 9.12 -5.29
N TYR A 53 -8.62 8.22 -6.06
CA TYR A 53 -9.61 7.29 -5.52
C TYR A 53 -8.96 6.27 -4.58
N ILE A 54 -7.77 5.77 -4.92
CA ILE A 54 -6.99 4.89 -4.05
C ILE A 54 -6.57 5.62 -2.76
N LEU A 55 -6.16 6.89 -2.85
CA LEU A 55 -5.81 7.70 -1.68
C LEU A 55 -6.97 7.87 -0.70
N GLU A 56 -8.17 8.17 -1.21
CA GLU A 56 -9.36 8.27 -0.36
C GLU A 56 -9.70 6.92 0.30
N LEU A 57 -9.61 5.81 -0.43
CA LEU A 57 -9.81 4.48 0.15
C LEU A 57 -8.79 4.16 1.25
N LEU A 58 -7.51 4.46 1.05
CA LEU A 58 -6.48 4.26 2.08
C LEU A 58 -6.78 5.07 3.35
N LYS A 59 -7.27 6.29 3.19
CA LYS A 59 -7.69 7.18 4.28
C LYS A 59 -8.92 6.64 5.00
N GLU A 60 -9.95 6.21 4.29
CA GLU A 60 -11.14 5.57 4.88
C GLU A 60 -10.78 4.31 5.67
N LEU A 61 -9.85 3.52 5.14
CA LEU A 61 -9.34 2.33 5.78
C LEU A 61 -8.38 2.60 6.94
N LYS A 62 -8.00 3.86 7.16
CA LYS A 62 -7.03 4.29 8.19
C LYS A 62 -5.68 3.56 8.05
N ILE A 63 -5.24 3.37 6.80
CA ILE A 63 -3.94 2.78 6.50
C ILE A 63 -2.87 3.87 6.64
N SER A 64 -1.74 3.52 7.27
CA SER A 64 -0.58 4.42 7.33
C SER A 64 -0.06 4.69 5.92
N THR A 65 0.10 5.95 5.57
CA THR A 65 0.70 6.36 4.30
C THR A 65 1.95 7.18 4.54
N ARG A 66 2.92 7.06 3.62
CA ARG A 66 4.14 7.89 3.61
C ARG A 66 4.41 8.36 2.20
N GLU A 67 4.85 9.60 2.05
CA GLU A 67 5.27 10.09 0.74
C GLU A 67 6.54 9.38 0.29
N THR A 68 6.54 8.89 -0.95
CA THR A 68 7.77 8.50 -1.64
C THR A 68 8.54 9.77 -1.96
N SER A 69 9.41 10.18 -1.03
CA SER A 69 10.49 11.10 -1.38
C SER A 69 11.31 10.41 -2.46
N ALA A 70 11.34 11.00 -3.66
CA ALA A 70 12.37 10.68 -4.62
C ALA A 70 13.71 10.93 -3.94
N ALA A 71 14.36 9.87 -3.45
CA ALA A 71 15.75 9.95 -3.05
C ALA A 71 16.52 10.49 -4.26
N GLY A 72 17.17 11.63 -4.04
CA GLY A 72 17.72 12.49 -5.07
C GLY A 72 18.55 11.75 -6.11
N ALA A 73 18.24 12.03 -7.37
CA ALA A 73 19.26 12.05 -8.40
C ALA A 73 20.14 13.29 -8.15
N SER A 74 21.33 13.08 -7.58
CA SER A 74 22.45 14.02 -7.64
C SER A 74 23.74 13.25 -7.39
#